data_AF-A0A7J7Q346-F1
#
_entry.id   AF-A0A7J7Q346-F1
#
_cell.length_a   1.000
_cell.length_b   1.000
_cell.length_c   1.000
_cell.angle_alpha   90.00
_cell.angle_beta   90.00
_cell.angle_gamma   90.00
#
_symmetry.space_group_name_H-M   'P 1'
#
loop_
_entity.id
_entity.type
_entity.pdbx_description
1 polymer ?
#
loop_
_entity_poly.entity_id
_entity_poly.type
_entity_poly.pdbx_seq_one_letter_code
_entity_poly.pdbx_strand_id
1 'polypeptide(L)'
;MALQQLLAGALPLRCLNLSFGISCTRASHLPALDMRSLTQLQELAMLELPEGCMLPTQLRCLRVTAVQHPSSLLAVMALQRLQQLSLGPVFQEPGPCCAWLGCLS
;
A
#
# COMPACT_ATOMS: atom_id res chain seq x y z
N MET A 1 14.71 -6.38 3.01
CA MET A 1 15.78 -5.42 3.40
C MET A 1 16.17 -4.46 2.28
N ALA A 2 16.32 -4.88 1.01
CA ALA A 2 16.75 -3.99 -0.08
C ALA A 2 15.83 -2.78 -0.33
N LEU A 3 14.51 -2.95 -0.19
CA LEU A 3 13.55 -1.84 -0.37
C LEU A 3 13.76 -0.72 0.67
N GLN A 4 13.91 -1.06 1.95
CA GLN A 4 14.09 -0.05 3.01
C GLN A 4 15.37 0.78 2.81
N GLN A 5 16.45 0.15 2.33
CA GLN A 5 17.69 0.84 1.96
C GLN A 5 17.46 1.86 0.85
N LEU A 6 16.62 1.50 -0.14
CA LEU A 6 16.27 2.37 -1.26
C LEU A 6 15.40 3.55 -0.80
N LEU A 7 14.41 3.30 0.06
CA LEU A 7 13.58 4.35 0.66
C LEU A 7 14.40 5.29 1.56
N ALA A 8 15.40 4.76 2.28
CA ALA A 8 16.30 5.54 3.13
C ALA A 8 17.20 6.49 2.33
N GLY A 9 17.50 6.18 1.06
CA GLY A 9 18.46 6.91 0.22
C GLY A 9 18.06 8.33 -0.22
N ALA A 10 17.01 8.93 0.35
CA ALA A 10 16.54 10.29 0.04
C ALA A 10 16.43 10.57 -1.48
N LEU A 11 15.92 9.58 -2.22
CA LEU A 11 15.76 9.69 -3.66
C LEU A 11 14.77 10.82 -4.01
N PRO A 12 15.01 11.59 -5.10
CA PRO A 12 14.11 12.65 -5.56
C PRO A 12 12.86 12.09 -6.27
N LEU A 13 12.25 11.05 -5.68
CA LEU A 13 11.05 10.41 -6.20
C LEU A 13 9.84 11.32 -5.94
N ARG A 14 9.04 11.58 -6.99
CA ARG A 14 7.76 12.28 -6.89
C ARG A 14 6.57 11.32 -6.79
N CYS A 15 6.68 10.19 -7.48
CA CYS A 15 5.65 9.16 -7.52
C CYS A 15 6.29 7.82 -7.15
N LEU A 16 5.65 7.07 -6.26
CA LEU A 16 6.09 5.75 -5.84
C LEU A 16 4.90 4.80 -5.85
N ASN A 17 5.05 3.66 -6.52
CA ASN A 17 4.03 2.62 -6.56
C ASN A 17 4.59 1.33 -5.95
N LEU A 18 4.04 0.95 -4.80
CA LEU A 18 4.34 -0.26 -4.04
C LEU A 18 3.16 -1.25 -4.12
N SER A 19 2.79 -1.59 -5.35
CA SER A 19 1.84 -2.67 -5.62
C SER A 19 2.59 -4.00 -5.61
N PHE A 20 2.81 -4.58 -4.43
CA PHE A 20 3.38 -5.92 -4.33
C PHE A 20 2.35 -6.95 -4.80
N GLY A 21 2.77 -7.81 -5.74
CA GLY A 21 1.93 -8.89 -6.25
C GLY A 21 1.47 -9.81 -5.11
N ILE A 22 0.18 -10.06 -5.09
CA ILE A 22 -0.57 -10.93 -4.20
C ILE A 22 0.18 -12.26 -4.00
N SER A 23 0.77 -12.48 -2.82
CA SER A 23 0.91 -13.83 -2.30
C SER A 23 -0.05 -13.96 -1.13
N CYS A 24 -1.14 -14.67 -1.41
CA CYS A 24 -2.22 -14.96 -0.48
C CYS A 24 -1.70 -15.79 0.69
N THR A 25 -1.09 -15.15 1.69
CA THR A 25 -0.88 -15.78 2.99
C THR A 25 -1.48 -14.90 4.05
N ARG A 26 -2.61 -15.38 4.60
CA ARG A 26 -3.25 -14.86 5.81
C ARG A 26 -2.14 -14.58 6.84
N ALA A 27 -2.03 -13.32 7.26
CA ALA A 27 -1.11 -12.84 8.30
C ALA A 27 0.39 -12.73 7.95
N SER A 28 0.77 -12.44 6.70
CA SER A 28 2.11 -11.90 6.47
C SER A 28 2.14 -10.40 6.84
N HIS A 29 2.51 -10.10 8.08
CA HIS A 29 2.83 -8.75 8.52
C HIS A 29 3.86 -8.15 7.55
N LEU A 30 3.41 -7.24 6.68
CA LEU A 30 4.33 -6.46 5.86
C LEU A 30 5.27 -5.71 6.80
N PRO A 31 6.59 -5.73 6.54
CA PRO A 31 7.53 -5.00 7.39
C PRO A 31 7.17 -3.51 7.36
N ALA A 32 7.22 -2.87 8.53
CA ALA A 32 7.03 -1.43 8.64
C ALA A 32 8.03 -0.72 7.70
N LEU A 33 7.51 0.17 6.84
CA LEU A 33 8.30 0.96 5.92
C LEU A 33 8.42 2.38 6.46
N ASP A 34 9.66 2.87 6.58
CA ASP A 34 9.92 4.28 6.84
C ASP A 34 10.21 4.99 5.52
N MET A 35 9.30 5.89 5.13
CA MET A 35 9.37 6.69 3.90
C MET A 35 9.53 8.19 4.19
N ARG A 36 9.83 8.59 5.44
CA ARG A 36 9.96 10.01 5.81
C ARG A 36 11.08 10.73 5.08
N SER A 37 12.13 10.01 4.69
CA SER A 37 13.25 10.48 3.88
C SER A 37 12.87 10.89 2.46
N LEU A 38 11.73 10.41 1.94
CA LEU A 38 11.26 10.76 0.60
C LEU A 38 10.58 12.13 0.59
N THR A 39 11.36 13.17 0.87
CA THR A 39 10.93 14.57 1.06
C THR A 39 10.29 15.19 -0.19
N GLN A 40 10.48 14.58 -1.36
CA GLN A 40 9.90 15.05 -2.63
C GLN A 40 8.69 14.24 -3.10
N LEU A 41 8.31 13.19 -2.35
CA LEU A 41 7.23 12.30 -2.74
C LEU A 41 5.88 13.02 -2.61
N GLN A 42 5.15 13.08 -3.72
CA GLN A 42 3.83 13.69 -3.81
C GLN A 42 2.74 12.63 -3.97
N GLU A 43 3.04 11.53 -4.65
CA GLU A 43 2.08 10.48 -4.96
C GLU A 43 2.60 9.13 -4.47
N LEU A 44 1.78 8.43 -3.68
CA LEU A 44 2.03 7.09 -3.23
C LEU A 44 0.84 6.20 -3.55
N ALA A 45 1.10 5.14 -4.31
CA ALA A 45 0.17 4.05 -4.52
C ALA A 45 0.69 2.79 -3.84
N MET A 46 -0.16 2.11 -3.09
CA MET A 46 0.18 0.88 -2.39
C MET A 46 -0.96 -0.11 -2.54
N LEU A 47 -0.63 -1.39 -2.66
CA LEU A 47 -1.67 -2.41 -2.49
C LEU A 47 -2.17 -2.37 -1.06
N GLU A 48 -1.26 -2.54 -0.09
CA GLU A 48 -1.58 -2.57 1.33
C GLU A 48 -0.68 -1.60 2.11
N LEU A 49 -1.27 -0.93 3.10
CA LEU A 49 -0.55 -0.04 4.01
C LEU A 49 -0.10 -0.81 5.25
N PRO A 50 1.23 -1.04 5.42
CA PRO A 50 1.74 -1.78 6.58
C PRO A 50 1.41 -1.06 7.89
N GLU A 51 1.14 -1.83 8.94
CA GLU A 51 1.03 -1.27 10.28
C GLU A 51 2.37 -0.63 10.69
N GLY A 52 2.30 0.56 11.32
CA GLY A 52 3.50 1.31 11.69
C GLY A 52 4.27 1.94 10.52
N CYS A 53 3.71 1.94 9.31
CA CYS A 53 4.31 2.64 8.18
C CYS A 53 4.39 4.16 8.44
N MET A 54 5.56 4.75 8.18
CA MET A 54 5.77 6.19 8.34
C MET A 54 5.77 6.87 6.99
N LEU A 55 4.70 7.61 6.72
CA LEU A 55 4.47 8.29 5.44
C LEU A 55 5.12 9.69 5.43
N PRO A 56 5.59 10.16 4.26
CA PRO A 56 6.11 11.51 4.10
C PRO A 56 5.01 12.56 4.28
N THR A 57 5.24 13.58 5.10
CA THR A 57 4.22 14.59 5.45
C THR A 57 3.82 15.52 4.30
N GLN A 58 4.63 15.62 3.24
CA GLN A 58 4.31 16.39 2.04
C GLN A 58 3.50 15.62 0.99
N LEU A 59 3.13 14.38 1.26
CA LEU A 59 2.33 13.57 0.34
C LEU A 59 1.00 14.27 0.03
N ARG A 60 0.65 14.35 -1.26
CA ARG A 60 -0.59 14.96 -1.76
C ARG A 60 -1.62 13.91 -2.15
N CYS A 61 -1.18 12.82 -2.75
CA CYS A 61 -2.05 11.76 -3.23
C CYS A 61 -1.65 10.43 -2.60
N LEU A 62 -2.59 9.81 -1.89
CA LEU A 62 -2.45 8.47 -1.34
C LEU A 62 -3.53 7.57 -1.92
N ARG A 63 -3.09 6.46 -2.53
CA ARG A 63 -3.97 5.39 -2.99
C ARG A 63 -3.58 4.09 -2.30
N VAL A 64 -4.49 3.55 -1.51
CA VAL A 64 -4.35 2.25 -0.84
C VAL A 64 -5.49 1.36 -1.30
N THR A 65 -5.20 0.25 -1.97
CA THR A 65 -6.22 -0.60 -2.58
C THR A 65 -6.76 -1.67 -1.64
N ALA A 66 -6.04 -1.97 -0.55
CA ALA A 66 -6.36 -2.96 0.46
C ALA A 66 -6.02 -2.41 1.84
N VAL A 67 -7.02 -2.11 2.66
CA VAL A 67 -6.84 -1.76 4.07
C VAL A 67 -7.30 -2.94 4.91
N GLN A 68 -6.36 -3.76 5.38
CA GLN A 68 -6.69 -4.91 6.23
C GLN A 68 -6.90 -4.52 7.70
N HIS A 69 -6.15 -3.53 8.19
CA HIS A 69 -6.14 -3.14 9.60
C HIS A 69 -6.53 -1.66 9.76
N PRO A 70 -7.51 -1.32 10.64
CA PRO A 70 -7.87 0.06 10.92
C PRO A 70 -6.70 0.89 11.48
N SER A 71 -5.79 0.26 12.22
CA SER A 71 -4.60 0.91 12.78
C SER A 71 -3.65 1.44 11.71
N SER A 72 -3.61 0.83 10.52
CA SER A 72 -2.82 1.34 9.39
C SER A 72 -3.25 2.75 8.97
N LEU A 73 -4.52 3.11 9.15
CA LEU A 73 -5.04 4.43 8.80
C LEU A 73 -4.52 5.55 9.72
N LEU A 74 -3.94 5.22 10.89
CA LEU A 74 -3.32 6.23 11.77
C LEU A 74 -2.16 6.95 11.08
N ALA A 75 -1.42 6.25 10.20
CA ALA A 75 -0.35 6.86 9.41
C ALA A 75 -0.88 7.92 8.43
N VAL A 76 -2.13 7.76 7.96
CA VAL A 76 -2.79 8.71 7.07
C VAL A 76 -3.19 9.98 7.82
N MET A 77 -3.54 9.88 9.11
CA MET A 77 -3.90 11.04 9.93
C MET A 77 -2.76 12.06 10.09
N ALA A 78 -1.51 11.62 9.96
CA ALA A 78 -0.34 12.51 9.99
C ALA A 78 -0.18 13.35 8.70
N LEU A 79 -0.91 13.04 7.63
CA LEU A 79 -0.77 13.68 6.32
C LEU A 79 -1.66 14.92 6.20
N GLN A 80 -1.23 16.00 6.84
CA GLN A 80 -1.94 17.30 6.84
C GLN A 80 -2.04 17.95 5.45
N ARG A 81 -1.22 17.52 4.48
CA ARG A 81 -1.17 18.07 3.12
C ARG A 81 -1.83 17.19 2.07
N LEU A 82 -2.50 16.13 2.50
CA LEU A 82 -3.15 15.20 1.61
C LEU A 82 -4.33 15.89 0.89
N GLN A 83 -4.30 15.90 -0.43
CA GLN A 83 -5.35 16.45 -1.29
C GLN A 83 -6.27 15.35 -1.82
N GLN A 84 -5.72 14.15 -2.01
CA GLN A 84 -6.46 13.02 -2.53
C GLN A 84 -6.17 11.77 -1.70
N LEU A 85 -7.23 11.16 -1.18
CA LEU A 85 -7.21 9.85 -0.54
C LEU A 85 -8.12 8.90 -1.31
N SER A 86 -7.57 7.79 -1.77
CA SER A 86 -8.33 6.72 -2.40
C SER A 86 -8.11 5.45 -1.60
N LEU A 87 -9.18 4.93 -0.99
CA LEU A 87 -9.20 3.66 -0.31
C LEU A 87 -10.02 2.67 -1.14
N GLY A 88 -9.39 1.57 -1.56
CA GLY A 88 -10.05 0.46 -2.24
C GLY A 88 -10.46 -0.63 -1.24
N PRO A 89 -11.60 -1.30 -1.44
CA PRO A 89 -11.89 -2.53 -0.73
C PRO A 89 -10.98 -3.65 -1.21
N VAL A 90 -10.62 -4.55 -0.29
CA VAL A 90 -10.13 -5.87 -0.66
C VAL A 90 -11.32 -6.62 -1.25
N PHE A 91 -11.49 -6.58 -2.57
CA PHE A 91 -12.31 -7.59 -3.23
C PHE A 91 -11.53 -8.90 -3.13
N GLN A 92 -11.72 -9.62 -2.02
CA GLN A 92 -11.60 -11.06 -2.05
C GLN A 92 -12.66 -11.53 -3.05
N GLU A 93 -12.27 -11.69 -4.31
CA GLU A 93 -12.94 -12.68 -5.14
C GLU A 93 -13.01 -13.96 -4.30
N PRO A 94 -14.21 -14.54 -4.06
CA PRO A 94 -14.30 -15.88 -3.48
C PRO A 94 -13.42 -16.78 -4.34
N GLY A 95 -12.45 -17.44 -3.71
CA GLY A 95 -11.23 -17.93 -4.36
C GLY A 95 -11.42 -18.89 -5.54
N PRO A 96 -10.33 -19.28 -6.21
CA PRO A 96 -10.36 -20.32 -7.24
C PRO A 96 -10.52 -21.70 -6.57
N CYS A 97 -11.69 -21.99 -6.01
CA CYS A 97 -12.16 -23.36 -5.91
C CYS A 97 -12.79 -23.69 -7.25
N CYS A 98 -11.93 -24.10 -8.18
CA CYS A 98 -12.19 -25.02 -9.29
C CYS A 98 -13.62 -25.09 -9.87
N ALA A 99 -13.68 -24.79 -11.17
CA ALA A 99 -14.55 -25.42 -12.16
C ALA A 99 -15.99 -24.89 -12.30
N TRP A 100 -16.11 -23.67 -12.85
CA TRP A 100 -17.03 -23.48 -13.99
C TRP A 100 -16.33 -23.97 -15.26
N LEU A 101 -16.27 -25.29 -15.45
CA LEU A 101 -16.04 -25.89 -16.76
C LEU A 101 -17.13 -26.96 -16.92
N GLY A 102 -18.11 -26.68 -17.78
CA GLY A 102 -19.06 -27.71 -18.17
C GLY A 102 -20.44 -27.28 -18.66
N CYS A 103 -20.60 -26.15 -19.35
CA CYS A 103 -21.62 -26.13 -20.40
C CYS A 103 -21.10 -27.02 -21.53
N LEU A 104 -21.57 -28.26 -21.63
CA LEU A 104 -21.59 -29.04 -22.86
C LEU A 104 -22.70 -30.09 -22.73
N SER A 105 -23.78 -29.84 -23.48
CA SER A 105 -24.70 -30.80 -24.14
C SER A 105 -25.30 -31.94 -23.33
#